data_AF-A0AAE1P750-F1
#
_entry.id   AF-A0AAE1P750-F1
#
_cell.length_a   1.000
_cell.length_b   1.000
_cell.length_c   1.000
_cell.angle_alpha   90.00
_cell.angle_beta   90.00
_cell.angle_gamma   90.00
#
_symmetry.space_group_name_H-M   'P 1'
#
loop_
_entity.id
_entity.type
_entity.pdbx_description
1 polymer ?
#
loop_
_entity_poly.entity_id
_entity_poly.type
_entity_poly.pdbx_seq_one_letter_code
_entity_poly.pdbx_strand_id
1 'polypeptide(L)'
;MAGGNEGRGSLLVALLLLVFLESYTFTLSEAKKSTEDDTKPSWAKKDIRDYSDADLERLLDQWDEDEEPLPEDELPEHLRPQPKMTFDPDNIGDPESLLKMSKKGRTLMMFVQVKDELDPDRAEEVTKLWQGALYNNHIQAERYMVDQRRAIFMFKDGAQAWDAKDFLVQQKEVKECSIENKIYHGHLTPEGKKELKEAKAKKSQEKKKKKKEEL
;
A
#
# COMPACT_ATOMS: atom_id res chain seq x y z
N MET A 1 -78.21 -39.08 -27.95
CA MET A 1 -76.77 -39.36 -28.17
C MET A 1 -76.18 -38.14 -28.87
N ALA A 2 -75.86 -37.10 -28.10
CA ALA A 2 -75.47 -35.79 -28.62
C ALA A 2 -74.27 -35.28 -27.81
N GLY A 3 -73.31 -34.63 -28.48
CA GLY A 3 -72.25 -33.86 -27.81
C GLY A 3 -70.81 -34.34 -28.01
N GLY A 4 -70.48 -35.11 -29.06
CA GLY A 4 -69.13 -35.68 -29.24
C GLY A 4 -68.23 -35.04 -30.31
N ASN A 5 -68.74 -34.15 -31.18
CA ASN A 5 -67.99 -33.76 -32.39
C ASN A 5 -67.85 -32.24 -32.63
N GLU A 6 -68.53 -31.39 -31.87
CA GLU A 6 -68.44 -29.93 -32.03
C GLU A 6 -67.15 -29.36 -31.41
N GLY A 7 -66.60 -30.02 -30.37
CA GLY A 7 -65.37 -29.57 -29.69
C GLY A 7 -64.07 -29.89 -30.46
N ARG A 8 -64.04 -30.97 -31.27
CA ARG A 8 -62.82 -31.42 -31.97
C ARG A 8 -62.50 -30.56 -33.20
N GLY A 9 -63.52 -30.11 -33.93
CA GLY A 9 -63.36 -29.18 -35.05
C GLY A 9 -62.92 -27.78 -34.59
N SER A 10 -63.50 -27.30 -33.48
CA SER A 10 -63.12 -26.00 -32.89
C SER A 10 -61.68 -25.99 -32.34
N LEU A 11 -61.24 -27.10 -31.72
CA LEU A 11 -59.85 -27.27 -31.26
C LEU A 11 -58.84 -27.36 -32.42
N LEU A 12 -59.19 -28.02 -33.53
CA LEU A 12 -58.33 -28.09 -34.72
C LEU A 12 -58.21 -26.74 -35.44
N VAL A 13 -59.30 -25.97 -35.53
CA VAL A 13 -59.28 -24.61 -36.08
C VAL A 13 -58.51 -23.65 -35.17
N ALA A 14 -58.65 -23.78 -33.85
CA ALA A 14 -57.87 -22.99 -32.89
C ALA A 14 -56.37 -23.33 -32.93
N LEU A 15 -56.00 -24.61 -33.07
CA LEU A 15 -54.61 -25.04 -33.24
C LEU A 15 -54.02 -24.56 -34.57
N LEU A 16 -54.77 -24.61 -35.67
CA LEU A 16 -54.31 -24.06 -36.95
C LEU A 16 -54.15 -22.53 -36.86
N LEU A 17 -55.06 -21.80 -36.21
CA LEU A 17 -54.93 -20.37 -36.00
C LEU A 17 -53.75 -20.01 -35.08
N LEU A 18 -53.44 -20.81 -34.06
CA LEU A 18 -52.26 -20.64 -33.21
C LEU A 18 -50.96 -20.88 -34.00
N VAL A 19 -50.90 -21.91 -34.83
CA VAL A 19 -49.73 -22.17 -35.70
C VAL A 19 -49.58 -21.11 -36.79
N PHE A 20 -50.69 -20.56 -37.30
CA PHE A 20 -50.66 -19.40 -38.20
C PHE A 20 -50.21 -18.12 -37.47
N LEU A 21 -50.57 -17.95 -36.19
CA LEU A 21 -50.08 -16.85 -35.35
C LEU A 21 -48.58 -17.00 -35.04
N GLU A 22 -48.10 -18.20 -34.74
CA GLU A 22 -46.69 -18.49 -34.47
C GLU A 22 -45.81 -18.41 -35.73
N SER A 23 -46.34 -18.76 -36.91
CA SER A 23 -45.64 -18.55 -38.17
C SER A 23 -45.65 -17.08 -38.62
N TYR A 24 -46.68 -16.31 -38.23
CA TYR A 24 -46.73 -14.86 -38.44
C TYR A 24 -45.77 -14.10 -37.51
N THR A 25 -45.56 -14.56 -36.28
CA THR A 25 -44.51 -14.00 -35.40
C THR A 25 -43.10 -14.38 -35.85
N PHE A 26 -42.91 -15.54 -36.49
CA PHE A 26 -41.63 -15.94 -37.06
C PHE A 26 -41.25 -15.16 -38.33
N THR A 27 -42.22 -14.81 -39.19
CA THR A 27 -41.97 -13.97 -40.38
C THR A 27 -41.82 -12.48 -40.07
N LEU A 28 -42.37 -11.99 -38.95
CA LEU A 28 -42.02 -10.66 -38.40
C LEU A 28 -40.64 -10.62 -37.72
N SER A 29 -39.99 -11.77 -37.61
CA SER A 29 -38.60 -11.91 -37.18
C SER A 29 -37.62 -12.02 -38.37
N GLU A 30 -37.94 -11.45 -39.53
CA GLU A 30 -36.89 -11.02 -40.46
C GLU A 30 -36.24 -9.75 -39.89
N ALA A 31 -35.02 -9.95 -39.39
CA ALA A 31 -33.99 -8.96 -39.07
C ALA A 31 -34.33 -7.52 -39.50
N LYS A 32 -34.94 -6.76 -38.59
CA LYS A 32 -34.48 -5.39 -38.42
C LYS A 32 -33.01 -5.52 -38.07
N LYS A 33 -32.14 -5.40 -39.07
CA LYS A 33 -30.77 -4.95 -38.92
C LYS A 33 -30.89 -3.81 -37.92
N SER A 34 -30.52 -4.07 -36.67
CA SER A 34 -30.41 -3.02 -35.68
C SER A 34 -29.54 -2.00 -36.38
N THR A 35 -30.06 -0.79 -36.51
CA THR A 35 -29.25 0.38 -36.80
C THR A 35 -28.31 0.54 -35.61
N GLU A 36 -27.31 -0.34 -35.52
CA GLU A 36 -26.16 -0.29 -34.60
C GLU A 36 -25.23 0.87 -34.95
N ASP A 37 -25.62 1.71 -35.91
CA ASP A 37 -24.97 2.97 -36.15
C ASP A 37 -25.38 4.04 -35.12
N ASP A 38 -26.54 3.99 -34.48
CA ASP A 38 -27.00 5.13 -33.66
C ASP A 38 -26.50 5.13 -32.20
N THR A 39 -25.85 4.04 -31.76
CA THR A 39 -25.31 3.93 -30.39
C THR A 39 -23.80 4.12 -30.32
N LYS A 40 -23.10 4.08 -31.46
CA LYS A 40 -21.66 4.35 -31.52
C LYS A 40 -21.42 5.86 -31.74
N PRO A 41 -20.60 6.50 -30.90
CA PRO A 41 -20.28 7.91 -31.06
C PRO A 41 -19.65 8.16 -32.44
N SER A 42 -19.92 9.33 -33.03
CA SER A 42 -19.58 9.65 -34.43
C SER A 42 -18.09 9.51 -34.79
N TRP A 43 -17.19 9.54 -33.81
CA TRP A 43 -15.76 9.31 -33.99
C TRP A 43 -15.41 7.84 -34.25
N ALA A 44 -16.20 6.89 -33.72
CA ALA A 44 -16.01 5.46 -33.94
C ALA A 44 -16.50 5.00 -35.32
N LYS A 45 -17.07 5.92 -36.11
CA LYS A 45 -17.51 5.71 -37.50
C LYS A 45 -16.51 6.25 -38.52
N LYS A 46 -15.42 6.88 -38.07
CA LYS A 46 -14.36 7.39 -38.95
C LYS A 46 -13.58 6.22 -39.55
N ASP A 47 -13.07 6.40 -40.77
CA ASP A 47 -12.16 5.44 -41.38
C ASP A 47 -10.79 5.51 -40.67
N ILE A 48 -10.14 4.37 -40.45
CA ILE A 48 -8.90 4.20 -39.67
C ILE A 48 -7.75 5.09 -40.16
N ARG A 49 -7.78 5.50 -41.43
CA ARG A 49 -6.79 6.37 -42.06
C ARG A 49 -6.96 7.85 -41.74
N ASP A 50 -8.13 8.24 -41.24
CA ASP A 50 -8.48 9.63 -40.93
C ASP A 50 -8.48 9.89 -39.41
N TYR A 51 -7.94 8.96 -38.60
CA TYR A 51 -7.82 9.15 -37.16
C TYR A 51 -6.77 10.22 -36.87
N SER A 52 -7.19 11.24 -36.13
CA SER A 52 -6.30 12.26 -35.60
C SER A 52 -5.65 11.79 -34.29
N ASP A 53 -4.57 12.44 -33.87
CA ASP A 53 -3.86 12.14 -32.62
C ASP A 53 -4.80 12.14 -31.40
N ALA A 54 -5.80 13.03 -31.40
CA ALA A 54 -6.84 13.08 -30.36
C ALA A 54 -7.85 11.91 -30.43
N ASP A 55 -8.11 11.35 -31.61
CA ASP A 55 -8.94 10.14 -31.74
C ASP A 55 -8.15 8.89 -31.30
N LEU A 56 -6.81 8.90 -31.47
CA LEU A 56 -5.92 7.86 -30.98
C LEU A 56 -5.75 7.90 -29.46
N GLU A 57 -5.59 9.09 -28.86
CA GLU A 57 -5.54 9.27 -27.40
C GLU A 57 -6.85 8.81 -26.73
N ARG A 58 -8.00 9.14 -27.34
CA ARG A 58 -9.29 8.66 -26.85
C ARG A 58 -9.48 7.15 -26.99
N LEU A 59 -8.98 6.57 -28.08
CA LEU A 59 -8.94 5.11 -28.24
C LEU A 59 -8.03 4.48 -27.20
N LEU A 60 -6.88 5.11 -26.92
CA LEU A 60 -5.93 4.68 -25.89
C LEU A 60 -6.62 4.70 -24.52
N ASP A 61 -7.28 5.80 -24.15
CA ASP A 61 -8.05 5.90 -22.91
C ASP A 61 -9.12 4.81 -22.82
N GLN A 62 -9.83 4.51 -23.92
CA GLN A 62 -10.85 3.46 -23.94
C GLN A 62 -10.27 2.04 -23.85
N TRP A 63 -9.06 1.83 -24.38
CA TRP A 63 -8.32 0.57 -24.18
C TRP A 63 -7.79 0.47 -22.75
N ASP A 64 -7.26 1.56 -22.20
CA ASP A 64 -6.76 1.66 -20.82
C ASP A 64 -7.89 1.55 -19.78
N GLU A 65 -9.12 1.98 -20.12
CA GLU A 65 -10.32 1.86 -19.27
C GLU A 65 -10.87 0.41 -19.19
N ASP A 66 -10.72 -0.37 -20.26
CA ASP A 66 -11.18 -1.78 -20.34
C ASP A 66 -10.09 -2.79 -19.90
N GLU A 67 -8.85 -2.35 -19.68
CA GLU A 67 -7.82 -3.16 -19.01
C GLU A 67 -8.14 -3.29 -17.50
N GLU A 68 -8.07 -4.51 -16.95
CA GLU A 68 -8.28 -4.76 -15.53
C GLU A 68 -7.41 -3.81 -14.70
N PRO A 69 -7.95 -3.15 -13.65
CA PRO A 69 -7.16 -2.30 -12.78
C PRO A 69 -5.92 -3.07 -12.36
N LEU A 70 -4.75 -2.48 -12.57
CA LEU A 70 -3.47 -3.11 -12.23
C LEU A 70 -3.59 -3.78 -10.85
N PRO A 71 -3.16 -5.04 -10.71
CA PRO A 71 -3.24 -5.75 -9.44
C PRO A 71 -2.53 -4.92 -8.35
N GLU A 72 -3.00 -5.00 -7.11
CA GLU A 72 -2.55 -4.14 -6.00
C GLU A 72 -1.02 -4.14 -5.78
N ASP A 73 -0.32 -5.18 -6.23
CA ASP A 73 1.14 -5.31 -6.18
C ASP A 73 1.89 -4.55 -7.30
N GLU A 74 1.24 -4.31 -8.44
CA GLU A 74 1.79 -3.59 -9.61
C GLU A 74 1.48 -2.08 -9.56
N LEU A 75 0.60 -1.65 -8.65
CA LEU A 75 0.35 -0.23 -8.40
C LEU A 75 1.64 0.49 -7.98
N PRO A 76 1.88 1.70 -8.52
CA PRO A 76 2.90 2.60 -8.00
C PRO A 76 2.79 2.76 -6.47
N GLU A 77 3.94 2.88 -5.80
CA GLU A 77 4.04 2.91 -4.33
C GLU A 77 3.14 3.97 -3.66
N HIS A 78 2.76 5.03 -4.39
CA HIS A 78 1.89 6.12 -3.92
C HIS A 78 0.38 5.84 -4.03
N LEU A 79 -0.04 4.87 -4.86
CA LEU A 79 -1.44 4.48 -5.03
C LEU A 79 -1.79 3.20 -4.26
N ARG A 80 -0.79 2.46 -3.79
CA ARG A 80 -1.03 1.27 -2.97
C ARG A 80 -1.74 1.65 -1.68
N PRO A 81 -2.83 0.94 -1.32
CA PRO A 81 -3.49 1.15 -0.04
C PRO A 81 -2.48 0.84 1.07
N GLN A 82 -2.35 1.76 2.03
CA GLN A 82 -1.44 1.53 3.13
C GLN A 82 -1.82 0.25 3.90
N PRO A 83 -0.85 -0.57 4.31
CA PRO A 83 -1.13 -1.83 4.98
C PRO A 83 -2.02 -1.59 6.20
N LYS A 84 -3.19 -2.22 6.21
CA LYS A 84 -4.18 -2.12 7.29
C LYS A 84 -3.64 -2.91 8.49
N MET A 85 -3.22 -2.20 9.54
CA MET A 85 -2.74 -2.82 10.77
C MET A 85 -3.93 -3.36 11.58
N THR A 86 -3.98 -4.67 11.79
CA THR A 86 -4.84 -5.30 12.79
C THR A 86 -4.13 -5.24 14.14
N PHE A 87 -4.71 -4.51 15.09
CA PHE A 87 -4.17 -4.40 16.45
C PHE A 87 -4.64 -5.58 17.29
N ASP A 88 -3.70 -6.32 17.89
CA ASP A 88 -4.00 -7.22 18.98
C ASP A 88 -4.06 -6.40 20.29
N PRO A 89 -5.23 -6.26 20.94
CA PRO A 89 -5.40 -5.43 22.14
C PRO A 89 -4.61 -5.94 23.36
N ASP A 90 -4.07 -7.16 23.32
CA ASP A 90 -3.35 -7.77 24.44
C ASP A 90 -1.86 -7.41 24.52
N ASN A 91 -1.27 -6.76 23.49
CA ASN A 91 0.17 -6.42 23.45
C ASN A 91 0.47 -4.94 23.79
N ILE A 92 -0.42 -4.28 24.53
CA ILE A 92 -0.39 -2.84 24.87
C ILE A 92 0.68 -2.48 25.95
N GLY A 93 1.39 -3.47 26.50
CA GLY A 93 2.31 -3.28 27.63
C GLY A 93 3.49 -2.33 27.38
N ASP A 94 4.03 -2.29 26.16
CA ASP A 94 5.20 -1.49 25.81
C ASP A 94 4.90 -0.46 24.71
N PRO A 95 4.80 0.85 25.04
CA PRO A 95 4.44 1.89 24.08
C PRO A 95 5.46 2.08 22.94
N GLU A 96 6.68 1.56 23.10
CA GLU A 96 7.71 1.55 22.04
C GLU A 96 7.49 0.40 21.03
N SER A 97 7.04 -0.76 21.51
CA SER A 97 6.68 -1.91 20.67
C SER A 97 5.44 -1.60 19.81
N LEU A 98 4.46 -0.92 20.40
CA LEU A 98 3.26 -0.47 19.69
C LEU A 98 3.60 0.54 18.58
N LEU A 99 4.53 1.45 18.83
CA LEU A 99 4.97 2.41 17.81
C LEU A 99 5.72 1.69 16.67
N LYS A 100 6.56 0.70 16.99
CA LYS A 100 7.26 -0.15 16.01
C LYS A 100 6.28 -0.91 15.11
N MET A 101 5.22 -1.48 15.68
CA MET A 101 4.18 -2.19 14.91
C MET A 101 3.32 -1.25 14.07
N SER A 102 2.95 -0.08 14.62
CA SER A 102 2.13 0.90 13.90
C SER A 102 2.84 1.49 12.67
N LYS A 103 4.17 1.56 12.70
CA LYS A 103 5.00 2.14 11.62
C LYS A 103 5.62 1.10 10.71
N LYS A 104 5.31 -0.19 10.91
CA LYS A 104 5.71 -1.24 9.99
C LYS A 104 5.10 -0.98 8.61
N GLY A 105 5.88 -1.04 7.54
CA GLY A 105 5.39 -0.76 6.18
C GLY A 105 4.96 0.69 5.91
N ARG A 106 5.32 1.64 6.79
CA ARG A 106 5.23 3.08 6.54
C ARG A 106 6.61 3.67 6.51
N THR A 107 6.82 4.66 5.65
CA THR A 107 8.07 5.41 5.63
C THR A 107 8.27 6.17 6.93
N LEU A 108 9.45 6.05 7.55
CA LEU A 108 9.79 6.76 8.77
C LEU A 108 11.07 7.58 8.56
N MET A 109 11.04 8.82 9.04
CA MET A 109 12.18 9.72 9.02
C MET A 109 12.83 9.77 10.40
N MET A 110 14.15 9.54 10.45
CA MET A 110 14.96 9.68 11.66
C MET A 110 15.99 10.78 11.46
N PHE A 111 16.12 11.66 12.45
CA PHE A 111 17.18 12.67 12.49
C PHE A 111 18.33 12.17 13.35
N VAL A 112 19.54 12.25 12.83
CA VAL A 112 20.76 11.86 13.54
C VAL A 112 21.68 13.06 13.59
N GLN A 113 22.07 13.44 14.80
CA GLN A 113 23.05 14.50 15.01
C GLN A 113 24.39 13.89 15.44
N VAL A 114 25.45 14.29 14.75
CA VAL A 114 26.84 13.93 15.06
C VAL A 114 27.36 14.85 16.19
N LYS A 115 28.29 14.36 17.01
CA LYS A 115 28.92 15.16 18.06
C LYS A 115 29.63 16.39 17.51
N ASP A 116 29.58 17.48 18.28
CA ASP A 116 30.18 18.78 17.93
C ASP A 116 31.72 18.77 17.89
N GLU A 117 32.34 17.73 18.45
CA GLU A 117 33.80 17.52 18.46
C GLU A 117 34.35 17.02 17.13
N LEU A 118 33.49 16.53 16.22
CA LEU A 118 33.90 16.07 14.89
C LEU A 118 33.90 17.21 13.87
N ASP A 119 34.88 17.14 12.98
CA ASP A 119 34.96 18.00 11.81
C ASP A 119 33.78 17.76 10.84
N PRO A 120 33.26 18.80 10.16
CA PRO A 120 32.16 18.66 9.19
C PRO A 120 32.43 17.62 8.10
N ASP A 121 33.65 17.55 7.57
CA ASP A 121 33.97 16.61 6.49
C ASP A 121 33.95 15.16 7.02
N ARG A 122 34.41 14.97 8.26
CA ARG A 122 34.33 13.68 8.95
C ARG A 122 32.89 13.27 9.26
N ALA A 123 32.00 14.21 9.55
CA ALA A 123 30.59 13.91 9.80
C ALA A 123 29.90 13.30 8.56
N GLU A 124 30.25 13.76 7.36
CA GLU A 124 29.78 13.16 6.11
C GLU A 124 30.33 11.74 5.92
N GLU A 125 31.64 11.53 6.10
CA GLU A 125 32.26 10.21 6.00
C GLU A 125 31.63 9.20 6.96
N VAL A 126 31.40 9.62 8.21
CA VAL A 126 30.82 8.80 9.27
C VAL A 126 29.36 8.44 8.96
N THR A 127 28.56 9.41 8.52
CA THR A 127 27.16 9.14 8.15
C THR A 127 27.04 8.25 6.92
N LYS A 128 27.97 8.34 5.97
CA LYS A 128 28.10 7.40 4.84
C LYS A 128 28.48 6.00 5.32
N LEU A 129 29.40 5.89 6.29
CA LEU A 129 29.78 4.60 6.87
C LEU A 129 28.59 3.94 7.58
N TRP A 130 27.77 4.71 8.30
CA TRP A 130 26.56 4.19 8.91
C TRP A 130 25.52 3.73 7.88
N GLN A 131 25.36 4.44 6.78
CA GLN A 131 24.50 4.01 5.69
C GLN A 131 24.94 2.63 5.16
N GLY A 132 26.24 2.44 4.91
CA GLY A 132 26.79 1.14 4.50
C GLY A 132 26.61 0.05 5.56
N ALA A 133 26.82 0.38 6.85
CA ALA A 133 26.63 -0.56 7.95
C ALA A 133 25.16 -1.00 8.12
N LEU A 134 24.21 -0.07 7.96
CA LEU A 134 22.78 -0.37 7.98
C LEU A 134 22.40 -1.24 6.78
N TYR A 135 22.93 -0.94 5.60
CA TYR A 135 22.69 -1.74 4.40
C TYR A 135 23.19 -3.18 4.54
N ASN A 136 24.35 -3.37 5.19
CA ASN A 136 24.90 -4.70 5.50
C ASN A 136 23.99 -5.51 6.43
N ASN A 137 23.19 -4.85 7.27
CA ASN A 137 22.23 -5.49 8.17
C ASN A 137 20.82 -5.60 7.55
N HIS A 138 20.72 -5.50 6.21
CA HIS A 138 19.47 -5.49 5.46
C HIS A 138 18.48 -4.39 5.86
N ILE A 139 18.98 -3.31 6.46
CA ILE A 139 18.20 -2.11 6.77
C ILE A 139 18.36 -1.15 5.60
N GLN A 140 17.28 -0.93 4.86
CA GLN A 140 17.29 -0.04 3.71
C GLN A 140 17.01 1.39 4.18
N ALA A 141 18.07 2.19 4.27
CA ALA A 141 18.01 3.58 4.68
C ALA A 141 18.63 4.50 3.62
N GLU A 142 17.88 5.50 3.21
CA GLU A 142 18.39 6.59 2.37
C GLU A 142 18.91 7.72 3.27
N ARG A 143 20.13 8.19 3.01
CA ARG A 143 20.78 9.25 3.78
C ARG A 143 20.64 10.58 3.04
N TYR A 144 20.18 11.60 3.75
CA TYR A 144 20.19 12.99 3.29
C TYR A 144 20.91 13.88 4.31
N MET A 145 21.90 14.66 3.86
CA MET A 145 22.55 15.64 4.73
C MET A 145 21.75 16.94 4.73
N VAL A 146 21.25 17.38 5.89
CA VAL A 146 20.43 18.59 6.01
C VAL A 146 21.26 19.78 6.47
N ASP A 147 22.21 19.51 7.36
CA ASP A 147 23.15 20.48 7.91
C ASP A 147 24.53 19.82 8.00
N GLN A 148 25.60 20.57 8.27
CA GLN A 148 26.96 20.04 8.34
C GLN A 148 27.13 18.89 9.35
N ARG A 149 26.26 18.80 10.36
CA ARG A 149 26.34 17.78 11.42
C ARG A 149 25.02 17.03 11.68
N ARG A 150 24.00 17.25 10.84
CA ARG A 150 22.69 16.61 10.97
C ARG A 150 22.29 15.89 9.69
N ALA A 151 22.14 14.58 9.79
CA ALA A 151 21.67 13.73 8.70
C ALA A 151 20.24 13.26 8.96
N ILE A 152 19.45 13.15 7.91
CA ILE A 152 18.19 12.42 7.88
C ILE A 152 18.46 11.04 7.32
N PHE A 153 17.96 10.02 8.01
CA PHE A 153 17.79 8.68 7.46
C PHE A 153 16.31 8.43 7.19
N MET A 154 15.98 8.15 5.93
CA MET A 154 14.65 7.78 5.49
C MET A 154 14.58 6.26 5.34
N PHE A 155 13.68 5.63 6.08
CA PHE A 155 13.43 4.19 6.01
C PHE A 155 12.13 3.96 5.25
N LYS A 156 12.13 2.96 4.36
CA LYS A 156 10.90 2.50 3.70
C LYS A 156 9.99 1.77 4.68
N ASP A 157 10.58 0.97 5.56
CA ASP A 157 9.88 0.30 6.66
C ASP A 157 10.25 0.95 8.00
N GLY A 158 9.29 1.64 8.61
CA GLY A 158 9.46 2.29 9.89
C GLY A 158 9.81 1.35 11.04
N ALA A 159 9.47 0.06 10.95
CA ALA A 159 9.89 -0.91 11.97
C ALA A 159 11.41 -1.04 12.04
N GLN A 160 12.11 -0.95 10.91
CA GLN A 160 13.57 -1.03 10.84
C GLN A 160 14.27 0.18 11.47
N ALA A 161 13.57 1.32 11.60
CA ALA A 161 14.15 2.52 12.20
C ALA A 161 14.52 2.32 13.68
N TRP A 162 13.79 1.46 14.41
CA TRP A 162 14.15 1.10 15.79
C TRP A 162 15.44 0.29 15.84
N ASP A 163 15.62 -0.66 14.92
CA ASP A 163 16.83 -1.48 14.86
C ASP A 163 18.03 -0.63 14.44
N ALA A 164 17.82 0.33 13.52
CA ALA A 164 18.82 1.33 13.15
C ALA A 164 19.18 2.26 14.32
N LYS A 165 18.19 2.73 15.08
CA LYS A 165 18.43 3.53 16.30
C LYS A 165 19.27 2.77 17.31
N ASP A 166 18.95 1.50 17.58
CA ASP A 166 19.70 0.69 18.54
C ASP A 166 21.16 0.52 18.10
N PHE A 167 21.45 0.44 16.81
CA PHE A 167 22.80 0.44 16.25
C PHE A 167 23.49 1.81 16.37
N LEU A 168 22.81 2.89 15.99
CA LEU A 168 23.38 4.24 15.96
C LEU A 168 23.70 4.79 17.35
N VAL A 169 22.82 4.55 18.32
CA VAL A 169 23.00 5.00 19.71
C VAL A 169 24.24 4.35 20.36
N GLN A 170 24.70 3.20 19.87
CA GLN A 170 25.93 2.55 20.33
C GLN A 170 27.21 3.20 19.75
N GLN A 171 27.09 3.94 18.64
CA GLN A 171 28.24 4.55 17.97
C GLN A 171 28.81 5.70 18.78
N LYS A 172 30.15 5.82 18.77
CA LYS A 172 30.87 6.82 19.57
C LYS A 172 30.69 8.26 19.08
N GLU A 173 30.31 8.45 17.81
CA GLU A 173 30.24 9.74 17.12
C GLU A 173 28.82 10.33 17.10
N VAL A 174 27.81 9.57 17.54
CA VAL A 174 26.42 10.04 17.65
C VAL A 174 26.24 10.86 18.93
N LYS A 175 25.57 12.01 18.79
CA LYS A 175 25.12 12.85 19.90
C LYS A 175 23.71 12.44 20.30
N GLU A 176 22.77 12.52 19.36
CA GLU A 176 21.37 12.19 19.56
C GLU A 176 20.74 11.68 18.26
N CYS A 177 19.77 10.77 18.41
CA CYS A 177 18.89 10.29 17.36
C CYS A 177 17.45 10.64 17.74
N SER A 178 16.74 11.36 16.87
CA SER A 178 15.32 11.66 17.04
C SER A 178 14.49 10.84 16.08
N ILE A 179 13.56 10.06 16.62
CA ILE A 179 12.53 9.38 15.86
C ILE A 179 11.20 10.07 16.19
N GLU A 180 10.61 10.69 15.18
CA GLU A 180 9.40 11.51 15.30
C GLU A 180 9.55 12.62 16.36
N ASN A 181 8.99 12.42 17.56
CA ASN A 181 8.97 13.38 18.66
C ASN A 181 9.73 12.87 19.90
N LYS A 182 10.47 11.76 19.76
CA LYS A 182 11.26 11.17 20.85
C LYS A 182 12.75 11.28 20.51
N ILE A 183 13.49 11.87 21.45
CA ILE A 183 14.94 12.04 21.36
C ILE A 183 15.60 10.91 22.16
N TYR A 184 16.60 10.28 21.57
CA TYR A 184 17.41 9.23 22.16
C TYR A 184 18.88 9.64 22.13
N HIS A 185 19.51 9.70 23.28
CA HIS A 185 20.90 10.16 23.38
C HIS A 185 21.87 8.99 23.16
N GLY A 186 22.99 9.26 22.49
CA GLY A 186 24.06 8.26 22.28
C GLY A 186 24.58 7.70 23.60
N HIS A 187 24.80 6.39 23.71
CA HIS A 187 25.22 5.75 24.98
C HIS A 187 26.56 6.27 25.53
N LEU A 188 27.39 6.90 24.70
CA LEU A 188 28.66 7.50 25.12
C LEU A 188 28.52 8.94 25.63
N THR A 189 27.37 9.58 25.49
CA THR A 189 27.10 10.92 26.05
C THR A 189 26.74 10.83 27.53
N PRO A 190 26.95 11.90 28.33
CA PRO A 190 26.59 11.90 29.76
C PRO A 190 25.10 11.62 30.00
N GLU A 191 24.23 12.04 29.08
CA GLU A 191 22.77 11.84 29.14
C GLU A 191 22.40 10.41 28.77
N GLY A 192 22.94 9.86 27.67
CA GLY A 192 22.70 8.46 27.28
C GLY A 192 23.24 7.45 28.30
N LYS A 193 24.32 7.77 29.02
CA LYS A 193 24.81 6.94 30.14
C LYS A 193 23.83 6.89 31.33
N LYS A 194 23.08 7.96 31.59
CA LYS A 194 22.04 7.99 32.64
C LYS A 194 20.84 7.17 32.20
N GLU A 195 20.37 7.37 30.96
CA GLU A 195 19.27 6.60 30.37
C GLU A 195 19.56 5.09 30.34
N LEU A 196 20.80 4.70 29.99
CA LEU A 196 21.20 3.28 29.98
C LEU A 196 21.19 2.67 31.38
N LYS A 197 21.58 3.44 32.41
CA LYS A 197 21.55 2.99 33.81
C LYS A 197 20.12 2.83 34.30
N GLU A 198 19.24 3.76 33.97
CA GLU A 198 17.81 3.68 34.31
C GLU A 198 17.11 2.53 33.59
N ALA A 199 17.39 2.32 32.30
CA ALA A 199 16.88 1.19 31.53
C ALA A 199 17.34 -0.16 32.10
N LYS A 200 18.62 -0.27 32.52
CA LYS A 200 19.16 -1.47 33.20
C LYS A 200 18.49 -1.69 34.56
N ALA A 201 18.23 -0.63 35.32
CA ALA A 201 17.53 -0.71 36.61
C ALA A 201 16.08 -1.20 36.44
N LYS A 202 15.35 -0.68 35.45
CA LYS A 202 13.98 -1.11 35.12
C LYS A 202 13.94 -2.59 34.68
N LYS A 203 14.83 -3.01 33.77
CA LYS A 203 14.95 -4.42 33.36
C LYS A 203 15.27 -5.37 34.52
N SER A 204 16.08 -4.94 35.49
CA SER A 204 16.36 -5.74 36.69
C SER A 204 15.17 -5.83 37.65
N GLN A 205 14.34 -4.80 37.75
CA GLN A 205 13.13 -4.81 38.58
C GLN A 205 12.04 -5.68 37.96
N GLU A 206 11.88 -5.65 36.63
CA GLU A 206 10.90 -6.47 35.92
C GLU A 206 11.25 -7.96 35.96
N LYS A 207 12.53 -8.31 35.79
CA LYS A 207 13.01 -9.70 36.01
C LYS A 207 12.76 -10.19 37.43
N LYS A 208 12.87 -9.31 38.44
CA LYS A 208 12.55 -9.66 39.83
C LYS A 208 11.04 -9.83 40.06
N LYS A 209 10.19 -9.10 39.33
CA LYS A 209 8.72 -9.23 39.38
C LYS A 209 8.24 -10.52 38.72
N LYS A 210 8.69 -10.82 37.49
CA LYS A 210 8.32 -12.05 36.76
C LYS A 210 8.72 -13.32 37.52
N LYS A 211 9.92 -13.33 38.13
CA LYS A 211 10.39 -14.44 38.97
C LYS A 211 9.60 -14.64 40.28
N LYS A 212 8.79 -13.65 40.68
CA LYS A 212 7.93 -13.67 41.87
C LYS A 212 6.46 -14.00 41.54
N GLU A 213 6.08 -13.94 40.27
CA GLU A 213 4.77 -14.37 39.76
C GLU A 213 4.77 -15.83 39.28
N GLU A 214 5.92 -16.37 38.88
CA GLU A 214 6.08 -17.79 38.52
C GLU A 214 6.26 -18.75 39.72
N LEU A 215 6.16 -18.27 40.96
CA LEU A 215 6.44 -18.99 42.21
C LEU A 215 5.26 -18.88 43.17
#